data_AF-A0ABD1FQM0-F1
#
_entry.id   AF-A0ABD1FQM0-F1
#
_cell.length_a   1.000
_cell.length_b   1.000
_cell.length_c   1.000
_cell.angle_alpha   90.00
_cell.angle_beta   90.00
_cell.angle_gamma   90.00
#
_symmetry.space_group_name_H-M   'P 1'
#
loop_
_entity.id
_entity.type
_entity.pdbx_description
1 polymer ?
#
loop_
_entity_poly.entity_id
_entity_poly.type
_entity_poly.pdbx_seq_one_letter_code
_entity_poly.pdbx_strand_id
1 'polypeptide(L)'
;MQIATDIICGFPGETDDDFEETVNLIKEYKLPQVHISQFYPRPGTPAARMKKVPSIIVKRRSWELTTVFESFTPYIGMEGKIERIWITDIATNGNHLVGHTKGYIQVLVLGSESMLRISVMVKITSVGRWSALGEVLEILTTKVTSRVKQDAEISTCSNLNETCCSKESEISACGHTDDVKSVPFTPDEKELGEARSQDLIGWPLRK
;
A
#
# COMPACT_ATOMS: atom_id res chain seq x y z
N MET A 1 7.70 -13.48 -10.12
CA MET A 1 7.74 -13.52 -8.64
C MET A 1 8.48 -12.27 -8.18
N GLN A 2 7.99 -11.58 -7.15
CA GLN A 2 8.69 -10.44 -6.54
C GLN A 2 8.97 -10.77 -5.08
N ILE A 3 10.10 -10.28 -4.58
CA ILE A 3 10.50 -10.40 -3.18
C ILE A 3 10.55 -8.97 -2.62
N ALA A 4 9.89 -8.78 -1.49
CA ALA A 4 9.95 -7.57 -0.69
C ALA A 4 10.54 -7.91 0.68
N THR A 5 11.29 -6.98 1.27
CA THR A 5 11.89 -7.18 2.59
C THR A 5 11.93 -5.89 3.40
N ASP A 6 11.83 -6.02 4.72
CA ASP A 6 12.06 -4.93 5.66
C ASP A 6 13.49 -5.04 6.21
N ILE A 7 14.18 -3.92 6.34
CA ILE A 7 15.52 -3.81 6.92
C ILE A 7 15.48 -2.79 8.05
N ILE A 8 16.04 -3.14 9.20
CA ILE A 8 16.16 -2.27 10.36
C ILE A 8 17.63 -1.90 10.54
N CYS A 9 17.99 -0.65 10.27
CA CYS A 9 19.32 -0.12 10.55
C CYS A 9 19.45 0.23 12.03
N GLY A 10 20.61 -0.04 12.63
CA GLY A 10 20.92 0.34 14.00
C GLY A 10 20.37 -0.60 15.06
N PHE A 11 20.09 -1.86 14.70
CA PHE A 11 19.70 -2.86 15.69
C PHE A 11 20.75 -2.94 16.81
N PRO A 12 20.37 -3.09 18.10
CA PRO A 12 21.34 -3.15 19.17
C PRO A 12 22.37 -4.27 18.97
N GLY A 13 23.65 -3.91 18.89
CA GLY A 13 24.76 -4.83 18.60
C GLY A 13 25.24 -4.82 17.14
N GLU A 14 24.54 -4.16 16.22
CA GLU A 14 24.94 -4.06 14.80
C GLU A 14 26.32 -3.40 14.63
N THR A 15 27.27 -4.16 14.12
CA THR A 15 28.64 -3.73 13.84
C THR A 15 28.75 -3.07 12.46
N ASP A 16 29.91 -2.52 12.12
CA ASP A 16 30.14 -1.97 10.78
C ASP A 16 30.20 -3.07 9.71
N ASP A 17 30.73 -4.26 10.06
CA ASP A 17 30.79 -5.41 9.17
C ASP A 17 29.38 -5.95 8.84
N ASP A 18 28.49 -6.07 9.83
CA ASP A 18 27.08 -6.47 9.62
C ASP A 18 26.36 -5.51 8.67
N PHE A 19 26.63 -4.21 8.81
CA PHE A 19 26.03 -3.19 7.94
C PHE A 19 26.57 -3.29 6.52
N GLU A 20 27.88 -3.50 6.33
CA GLU A 20 28.48 -3.66 5.01
C GLU A 20 27.96 -4.91 4.30
N GLU A 21 27.77 -6.03 5.01
CA GLU A 21 27.11 -7.22 4.46
C GLU A 21 25.68 -6.92 3.99
N THR A 22 24.92 -6.14 4.78
CA THR A 22 23.57 -5.71 4.40
C THR A 22 23.58 -4.84 3.13
N VAL A 23 24.54 -3.92 3.02
CA VAL A 23 24.72 -3.10 1.82
C VAL A 23 25.05 -3.96 0.60
N ASN A 24 25.94 -4.95 0.76
CA ASN A 24 26.32 -5.86 -0.32
C ASN A 24 25.15 -6.73 -0.79
N LEU A 25 24.32 -7.23 0.12
CA LEU A 25 23.09 -7.95 -0.20
C LEU A 25 22.18 -7.11 -1.11
N ILE A 26 22.00 -5.81 -0.81
CA ILE A 26 21.15 -4.94 -1.62
C ILE A 26 21.75 -4.67 -3.00
N LYS A 27 23.07 -4.47 -3.07
CA LYS A 27 23.79 -4.29 -4.35
C LYS A 27 23.70 -5.53 -5.25
N GLU A 28 23.80 -6.72 -4.66
CA GLU A 28 23.80 -7.99 -5.38
C GLU A 28 22.41 -8.34 -5.92
N TYR A 29 21.41 -8.38 -5.05
CA TYR A 29 20.08 -8.89 -5.41
C TYR A 29 19.16 -7.84 -6.05
N LYS A 30 19.47 -6.54 -5.88
CA LYS A 30 18.72 -5.42 -6.48
C LYS A 30 17.21 -5.55 -6.29
N LEU A 31 16.80 -5.82 -5.05
CA LEU A 31 15.41 -6.09 -4.72
C LEU A 31 14.49 -4.93 -5.14
N PRO A 32 13.31 -5.23 -5.72
CA PRO A 32 12.41 -4.19 -6.20
C PRO A 32 11.79 -3.37 -5.08
N GLN A 33 11.54 -4.00 -3.93
CA GLN A 33 10.83 -3.42 -2.79
C GLN A 33 11.63 -3.71 -1.50
N VAL A 34 12.11 -2.66 -0.86
CA VAL A 34 12.82 -2.74 0.43
C VAL A 34 12.32 -1.61 1.30
N HIS A 35 11.87 -1.93 2.51
CA HIS A 35 11.51 -0.93 3.49
C HIS A 35 12.66 -0.75 4.49
N ILE A 36 13.29 0.42 4.48
CA ILE A 36 14.43 0.73 5.34
C ILE A 36 13.93 1.58 6.52
N SER A 37 14.06 1.04 7.72
CA SER A 37 13.64 1.70 8.95
C SER A 37 14.81 1.83 9.93
N GLN A 38 14.74 2.79 10.84
CA GLN A 38 15.70 2.91 11.94
C GLN A 38 15.17 2.14 13.15
N PHE A 39 16.06 1.47 13.88
CA PHE A 39 15.66 0.75 15.09
C PHE A 39 15.02 1.69 16.11
N TYR A 40 13.80 1.32 16.53
CA TYR A 40 13.10 1.97 17.63
C TYR A 40 12.82 0.94 18.74
N PRO A 41 13.29 1.16 19.98
CA PRO A 41 13.11 0.21 21.06
C PRO A 41 11.62 0.11 21.45
N ARG A 42 11.06 -1.10 21.34
CA ARG A 42 9.69 -1.37 21.78
C ARG A 42 9.70 -1.84 23.25
N PRO A 43 8.93 -1.20 24.15
CA PRO A 43 8.85 -1.61 25.56
C PRO A 43 8.56 -3.11 25.72
N GLY A 44 9.22 -3.75 26.69
CA GLY A 44 9.07 -5.19 26.96
C GLY A 44 9.95 -6.13 26.10
N THR A 45 10.51 -5.66 24.99
CA THR A 45 11.40 -6.50 24.15
C THR A 45 12.80 -6.67 24.75
N PRO A 46 13.51 -7.78 24.47
CA PRO A 46 14.92 -7.93 24.82
C PRO A 46 15.79 -6.80 24.23
N ALA A 47 15.54 -6.45 22.97
CA ALA A 47 16.27 -5.40 22.25
C ALA A 47 16.18 -4.03 22.93
N ALA A 48 15.07 -3.71 23.61
CA ALA A 48 14.94 -2.46 24.35
C ALA A 48 15.93 -2.31 25.52
N ARG A 49 16.46 -3.41 26.05
CA ARG A 49 17.43 -3.43 27.16
C ARG A 49 18.88 -3.51 26.70
N MET A 50 19.12 -3.74 25.41
CA MET A 50 20.47 -3.87 24.84
C MET A 50 21.15 -2.51 24.65
N LYS A 51 22.49 -2.51 24.55
CA LYS A 51 23.27 -1.30 24.26
C LYS A 51 22.94 -0.82 22.83
N LYS A 52 22.43 0.41 22.74
CA LYS A 52 22.03 1.01 21.46
C LYS A 52 23.24 1.44 20.64
N VAL A 53 23.11 1.34 19.32
CA VAL A 53 24.01 2.01 18.38
C VAL A 53 23.76 3.53 18.48
N PRO A 54 24.82 4.38 18.45
CA PRO A 54 24.65 5.83 18.48
C PRO A 54 23.76 6.33 17.35
N SER A 55 22.82 7.23 17.65
CA SER A 55 21.81 7.73 16.69
C SER A 55 22.41 8.33 15.41
N ILE A 56 23.57 8.98 15.51
CA ILE A 56 24.29 9.51 14.35
C ILE A 56 24.72 8.41 13.37
N ILE A 57 25.15 7.25 13.89
CA ILE A 57 25.53 6.09 13.09
C ILE A 57 24.29 5.46 12.46
N VAL A 58 23.21 5.28 13.22
CA VAL A 58 21.94 4.74 12.71
C VAL A 58 21.40 5.61 11.56
N LYS A 59 21.44 6.93 11.73
CA LYS A 59 21.02 7.89 10.69
C LYS A 59 21.89 7.77 9.43
N ARG A 60 23.22 7.74 9.59
CA ARG A 60 24.15 7.55 8.46
C ARG A 60 23.85 6.25 7.70
N ARG A 61 23.75 5.13 8.41
CA ARG A 61 23.47 3.80 7.86
C ARG A 61 22.17 3.77 7.06
N SER A 62 21.08 4.28 7.64
CA SER A 62 19.80 4.34 6.94
C SER A 62 19.85 5.18 5.67
N TRP A 63 20.56 6.31 5.68
CA TRP A 63 20.68 7.19 4.51
C TRP A 63 21.54 6.55 3.41
N GLU A 64 22.65 5.94 3.78
CA GLU A 64 23.56 5.25 2.87
C GLU A 64 22.86 4.06 2.20
N LEU A 65 22.16 3.23 2.98
CA LEU A 65 21.44 2.08 2.44
C LEU A 65 20.30 2.51 1.51
N THR A 66 19.56 3.58 1.87
CA THR A 66 18.54 4.16 0.97
C THR A 66 19.16 4.66 -0.32
N THR A 67 20.30 5.35 -0.25
CA THR A 67 21.02 5.83 -1.45
C THR A 67 21.40 4.68 -2.38
N VAL A 68 21.91 3.57 -1.81
CA VAL A 68 22.23 2.36 -2.57
C VAL A 68 20.97 1.76 -3.18
N PHE A 69 19.88 1.62 -2.43
CA PHE A 69 18.61 1.08 -2.89
C PHE A 69 17.98 1.91 -4.03
N GLU A 70 18.11 3.24 -3.99
CA GLU A 70 17.59 4.15 -5.01
C GLU A 70 18.47 4.22 -6.27
N SER A 71 19.72 3.76 -6.19
CA SER A 71 20.69 3.86 -7.29
C SER A 71 20.43 2.94 -8.49
N PHE A 72 19.54 1.94 -8.38
CA PHE A 72 19.31 0.95 -9.44
C PHE A 72 17.83 0.83 -9.83
N THR A 73 17.55 0.46 -11.08
CA THR A 73 16.19 0.20 -11.56
C THR A 73 15.89 -1.31 -11.56
N PRO A 74 14.96 -1.82 -10.74
CA PRO A 74 14.78 -3.27 -10.54
C PRO A 74 13.97 -3.96 -11.65
N TYR A 75 13.37 -3.19 -12.56
CA TYR A 75 12.45 -3.69 -13.59
C TYR A 75 13.06 -3.75 -14.99
N ILE A 76 14.39 -3.62 -15.09
CA ILE A 76 15.11 -3.68 -16.38
C ILE A 76 14.78 -5.01 -17.09
N GLY A 77 14.45 -4.92 -18.38
CA GLY A 77 14.08 -6.06 -19.21
C GLY A 77 12.59 -6.40 -19.14
N MET A 78 11.77 -5.54 -18.54
CA MET A 78 10.31 -5.60 -18.71
C MET A 78 9.83 -4.86 -19.96
N GLU A 79 10.64 -3.96 -20.53
CA GLU A 79 10.28 -3.22 -21.73
C GLU A 79 9.90 -4.16 -22.88
N GLY A 80 8.79 -3.85 -23.54
CA GLY A 80 8.23 -4.64 -24.63
C GLY A 80 7.39 -5.84 -24.19
N LYS A 81 7.44 -6.26 -22.91
CA LYS A 81 6.59 -7.34 -22.42
C LYS A 81 5.13 -6.90 -22.36
N ILE A 82 4.24 -7.86 -22.57
CA ILE A 82 2.80 -7.68 -22.41
C ILE A 82 2.41 -8.27 -21.06
N GLU A 83 1.84 -7.44 -20.20
CA GLU A 83 1.40 -7.81 -18.86
C GLU A 83 -0.08 -7.52 -18.68
N ARG A 84 -0.75 -8.39 -17.91
CA ARG A 84 -2.10 -8.09 -17.42
C ARG A 84 -1.96 -7.21 -16.17
N ILE A 85 -2.67 -6.09 -16.14
CA ILE A 85 -2.77 -5.24 -14.95
C ILE A 85 -4.22 -5.08 -14.50
N TRP A 86 -4.41 -4.94 -13.19
CA TRP A 86 -5.67 -4.53 -12.57
C TRP A 86 -5.61 -3.04 -12.25
N ILE A 87 -6.48 -2.23 -12.87
CA ILE A 87 -6.50 -0.78 -12.67
C ILE A 87 -7.28 -0.44 -11.40
N THR A 88 -6.66 0.32 -10.49
CA THR A 88 -7.24 0.67 -9.17
C THR A 88 -7.55 2.15 -9.04
N ASP A 89 -6.61 3.02 -9.43
CA ASP A 89 -6.62 4.43 -9.04
C ASP A 89 -6.24 5.35 -10.20
N ILE A 90 -6.46 6.65 -10.00
CA ILE A 90 -5.95 7.71 -10.86
C ILE A 90 -4.66 8.22 -10.22
N ALA A 91 -3.60 8.37 -11.01
CA ALA A 91 -2.34 8.90 -10.55
C ALA A 91 -2.48 10.37 -10.12
N THR A 92 -1.62 10.86 -9.23
CA THR A 92 -1.66 12.24 -8.72
C THR A 92 -1.52 13.30 -9.82
N ASN A 93 -0.94 12.93 -10.97
CA ASN A 93 -0.83 13.83 -12.13
C ASN A 93 -2.14 14.00 -12.92
N GLY A 94 -3.21 13.25 -12.60
CA GLY A 94 -4.51 13.31 -13.26
C GLY A 94 -4.58 12.70 -14.66
N ASN A 95 -3.44 12.45 -15.31
CA ASN A 95 -3.39 11.99 -16.70
C ASN A 95 -3.22 10.47 -16.84
N HIS A 96 -2.71 9.81 -15.80
CA HIS A 96 -2.44 8.37 -15.83
C HIS A 96 -3.37 7.63 -14.87
N LEU A 97 -3.72 6.42 -15.24
CA LEU A 97 -4.30 5.43 -14.35
C LEU A 97 -3.18 4.58 -13.75
N VAL A 98 -3.39 4.15 -12.51
CA VAL A 98 -2.51 3.25 -11.77
C VAL A 98 -3.11 1.86 -11.82
N GLY A 99 -2.33 0.89 -12.29
CA GLY A 99 -2.68 -0.51 -12.17
C GLY A 99 -1.52 -1.36 -11.69
N HIS A 100 -1.83 -2.58 -11.27
CA HIS A 100 -0.86 -3.52 -10.71
C HIS A 100 -0.83 -4.81 -11.51
N THR A 101 0.37 -5.28 -11.84
CA THR A 101 0.58 -6.64 -12.37
C THR A 101 0.25 -7.69 -11.31
N LYS A 102 0.22 -8.98 -11.69
CA LYS A 102 0.13 -10.08 -10.71
C LYS A 102 1.25 -10.06 -9.67
N GLY A 103 2.43 -9.55 -10.03
CA GLY A 103 3.56 -9.37 -9.11
C GLY A 103 3.46 -8.12 -8.25
N TYR A 104 2.34 -7.39 -8.29
CA TYR A 104 2.11 -6.10 -7.63
C TYR A 104 2.97 -4.94 -8.14
N ILE A 105 3.67 -5.11 -9.27
CA ILE A 105 4.40 -4.02 -9.94
C ILE A 105 3.40 -2.97 -10.39
N GLN A 106 3.64 -1.73 -9.97
CA GLN A 106 2.85 -0.58 -10.38
C GLN A 106 3.15 -0.23 -11.84
N VAL A 107 2.10 -0.09 -12.64
CA VAL A 107 2.16 0.29 -14.05
C VAL A 107 1.24 1.50 -14.25
N LEU A 108 1.79 2.56 -14.83
CA LEU A 108 1.04 3.76 -15.20
C LEU A 108 0.65 3.66 -16.67
N VAL A 109 -0.62 3.89 -16.96
CA VAL A 109 -1.16 3.84 -18.33
C VAL A 109 -1.99 5.08 -18.60
N LEU A 110 -1.99 5.55 -19.84
CA LEU A 110 -2.95 6.56 -20.29
C LEU A 110 -4.31 5.90 -20.52
N GLY A 111 -5.39 6.54 -20.06
CA GLY A 111 -6.73 6.01 -20.22
C GLY A 111 -7.79 6.86 -19.52
N SER A 112 -9.06 6.60 -19.82
CA SER A 112 -10.20 7.25 -19.18
C SER A 112 -10.57 6.57 -17.86
N GLU A 113 -11.20 7.31 -16.94
CA GLU A 113 -11.68 6.79 -15.65
C GLU A 113 -12.66 5.60 -15.79
N SER A 114 -13.29 5.43 -16.96
CA SER A 114 -14.11 4.26 -17.27
C SER A 114 -13.34 2.94 -17.22
N MET A 115 -12.00 2.99 -17.23
CA MET A 115 -11.11 1.84 -17.11
C MET A 115 -10.71 1.53 -15.66
N LEU A 116 -11.27 2.22 -14.67
CA LEU A 116 -11.07 1.86 -13.26
C LEU A 116 -11.75 0.51 -12.95
N ARG A 117 -11.11 -0.28 -12.07
CA ARG A 117 -11.66 -1.53 -11.52
C ARG A 117 -11.86 -2.64 -12.56
N ILE A 118 -11.09 -2.62 -13.64
CA ILE A 118 -11.06 -3.69 -14.64
C ILE A 118 -9.63 -4.15 -14.91
N SER A 119 -9.51 -5.34 -15.49
CA SER A 119 -8.22 -5.84 -15.99
C SER A 119 -8.01 -5.40 -17.42
N VAL A 120 -6.79 -5.03 -17.75
CA VAL A 120 -6.38 -4.68 -19.12
C VAL A 120 -5.05 -5.36 -19.46
N MET A 121 -4.84 -5.64 -20.75
CA MET A 121 -3.56 -6.08 -21.28
C MET A 121 -2.77 -4.84 -21.70
N VAL A 122 -1.52 -4.74 -21.24
CA VAL A 122 -0.67 -3.56 -21.41
C VAL A 122 0.69 -3.98 -21.91
N LYS A 123 1.20 -3.28 -22.93
CA LYS A 123 2.59 -3.36 -23.35
C LYS A 123 3.43 -2.39 -22.53
N ILE A 124 4.42 -2.88 -21.81
CA ILE A 124 5.35 -2.03 -21.06
C ILE A 124 6.24 -1.27 -22.05
N THR A 125 6.25 0.06 -21.98
CA THR A 125 7.00 0.93 -22.90
C THR A 125 8.31 1.42 -22.30
N SER A 126 8.33 1.65 -20.98
CA SER A 126 9.54 2.03 -20.24
C SER A 126 9.40 1.65 -18.77
N VAL A 127 10.52 1.63 -18.06
CA VAL A 127 10.56 1.30 -16.63
C VAL A 127 11.33 2.35 -15.84
N GLY A 128 10.82 2.67 -14.66
CA GLY A 128 11.50 3.47 -13.65
C GLY A 128 11.74 2.67 -12.38
N ARG A 129 12.29 3.32 -11.34
CA ARG A 129 12.56 2.68 -10.03
C ARG A 129 11.30 2.15 -9.36
N TRP A 130 10.24 2.96 -9.40
CA TRP A 130 9.04 2.79 -8.59
C TRP A 130 7.88 2.21 -9.39
N SER A 131 7.84 2.48 -10.68
CA SER A 131 6.77 2.05 -11.57
C SER A 131 7.29 1.79 -12.99
N ALA A 132 6.47 1.09 -13.77
CA ALA A 132 6.61 1.02 -15.21
C ALA A 132 5.58 1.92 -15.91
N LEU A 133 5.86 2.33 -17.14
CA LEU A 133 4.88 2.94 -18.03
C LEU A 133 4.43 1.92 -19.07
N GLY A 134 3.18 1.98 -19.47
CA GLY A 134 2.66 1.10 -20.49
C GLY A 134 1.55 1.68 -21.34
N GLU A 135 1.33 1.04 -22.48
CA GLU A 135 0.27 1.33 -23.43
C GLU A 135 -0.78 0.21 -23.38
N VAL A 136 -2.05 0.59 -23.27
CA VAL A 136 -3.16 -0.37 -23.23
C VAL A 136 -3.38 -0.97 -24.62
N LEU A 137 -3.47 -2.30 -24.68
CA LEU A 137 -3.77 -3.06 -25.90
C LEU A 137 -5.23 -3.53 -25.94
N GLU A 138 -5.74 -4.08 -24.82
CA GLU A 138 -7.05 -4.71 -24.77
C GLU A 138 -7.68 -4.59 -23.37
N ILE A 139 -9.00 -4.39 -23.34
CA ILE A 139 -9.81 -4.41 -22.11
C ILE A 139 -10.39 -5.81 -21.89
N LEU A 140 -10.13 -6.39 -20.72
CA LEU A 140 -10.63 -7.71 -20.36
C LEU A 140 -11.96 -7.58 -19.60
N THR A 141 -13.06 -7.44 -20.33
CA THR A 141 -14.39 -7.41 -19.72
C THR A 141 -14.87 -8.83 -19.47
N THR A 142 -15.11 -9.19 -18.20
CA THR A 142 -15.87 -10.41 -17.88
C THR A 142 -17.31 -10.14 -18.29
N LYS A 143 -17.79 -10.75 -19.39
CA LYS A 143 -19.22 -10.78 -19.69
C LYS A 143 -19.91 -11.51 -18.53
N VAL A 144 -20.48 -10.76 -17.60
CA VAL A 144 -21.42 -11.30 -16.62
C VAL A 144 -22.68 -11.64 -17.41
N THR A 145 -22.78 -12.88 -17.88
CA THR A 145 -24.06 -13.43 -18.30
C THR A 145 -24.97 -13.46 -17.08
N SER A 146 -25.82 -12.44 -16.95
CA SER A 146 -26.92 -12.42 -16.00
C SER A 146 -27.89 -13.56 -16.33
N ARG A 147 -27.84 -14.64 -15.55
CA ARG A 147 -28.96 -15.58 -15.48
C ARG A 147 -30.05 -14.88 -14.67
N VAL A 148 -30.96 -14.20 -15.35
CA VAL A 148 -32.24 -13.80 -14.75
C VAL A 148 -33.02 -15.08 -14.48
N LYS A 149 -33.15 -15.48 -13.20
CA LYS A 149 -34.20 -16.40 -12.79
C LYS A 149 -35.49 -15.57 -12.72
N GLN A 150 -36.46 -15.90 -13.56
CA GLN A 150 -37.82 -15.42 -13.41
C GLN A 150 -38.40 -16.03 -12.13
N ASP A 151 -38.88 -15.16 -11.25
CA ASP A 151 -39.75 -15.53 -10.15
C ASP A 151 -41.06 -16.08 -10.73
N ALA A 152 -41.37 -17.34 -10.38
CA ALA A 152 -42.66 -17.95 -10.65
C ALA A 152 -43.42 -18.08 -9.32
N GLU A 153 -44.35 -17.15 -9.15
CA GLU A 153 -45.70 -17.27 -8.57
C GLU A 153 -45.95 -18.22 -7.39
N ILE A 154 -46.26 -17.56 -6.27
CA ILE A 154 -47.30 -17.86 -5.26
C ILE A 154 -48.22 -19.03 -5.63
N SER A 155 -48.16 -20.11 -4.82
CA SER A 155 -49.30 -21.01 -4.63
C SER A 155 -49.64 -21.09 -3.14
N THR A 156 -50.78 -20.51 -2.79
CA THR A 156 -51.51 -20.69 -1.53
C THR A 156 -51.73 -22.17 -1.23
N CYS A 157 -51.44 -22.60 0.00
CA CYS A 157 -52.09 -23.75 0.62
C CYS A 157 -52.41 -23.42 2.08
N SER A 158 -53.70 -23.52 2.36
CA SER A 158 -54.42 -23.20 3.57
C SER A 158 -54.30 -24.28 4.67
N ASN A 159 -54.24 -23.81 5.92
CA ASN A 159 -54.84 -24.37 7.15
C ASN A 159 -54.46 -25.80 7.61
N LEU A 160 -53.81 -25.90 8.79
CA LEU A 160 -54.42 -26.26 10.10
C LEU A 160 -53.35 -26.65 11.15
N ASN A 161 -53.53 -26.12 12.37
CA ASN A 161 -53.06 -26.57 13.69
C ASN A 161 -51.55 -26.81 13.91
N GLU A 162 -50.92 -26.05 14.81
CA GLU A 162 -50.89 -26.33 16.26
C GLU A 162 -50.18 -25.21 17.04
N THR A 163 -50.63 -25.08 18.29
CA THR A 163 -50.30 -24.10 19.33
C THR A 163 -48.88 -24.26 19.88
N CYS A 164 -48.16 -23.15 20.16
CA CYS A 164 -47.33 -23.08 21.37
C CYS A 164 -46.95 -21.66 21.82
N CYS A 165 -47.60 -21.25 22.91
CA CYS A 165 -47.24 -20.37 24.03
C CYS A 165 -45.96 -19.51 23.98
N SER A 166 -46.20 -18.20 24.11
CA SER A 166 -45.67 -17.28 25.14
C SER A 166 -44.35 -17.60 25.86
N LYS A 167 -43.42 -16.64 25.81
CA LYS A 167 -42.88 -15.94 27.00
C LYS A 167 -41.94 -14.80 26.61
N GLU A 168 -42.22 -13.64 27.19
CA GLU A 168 -41.34 -12.48 27.28
C GLU A 168 -40.09 -12.81 28.11
N SER A 169 -39.00 -12.09 27.85
CA SER A 169 -38.11 -11.65 28.93
C SER A 169 -37.42 -10.35 28.53
N GLU A 170 -37.79 -9.29 29.25
CA GLU A 170 -37.07 -8.04 29.32
C GLU A 170 -35.73 -8.25 30.04
N ILE A 171 -34.68 -7.57 29.59
CA ILE A 171 -33.53 -7.24 30.44
C ILE A 171 -33.22 -5.76 30.24
N SER A 172 -33.57 -4.98 31.26
CA SER A 172 -33.07 -3.62 31.47
C SER A 172 -31.64 -3.67 32.00
N ALA A 173 -30.79 -2.75 31.57
CA ALA A 173 -29.65 -2.29 32.37
C ALA A 173 -29.29 -0.85 31.99
N CYS A 174 -29.54 0.03 32.95
CA CYS A 174 -29.09 1.41 33.05
C CYS A 174 -27.64 1.47 33.57
N GLY A 175 -26.90 2.54 33.23
CA GLY A 175 -25.79 3.01 34.07
C GLY A 175 -24.53 3.50 33.37
N HIS A 176 -24.53 4.82 33.10
CA HIS A 176 -23.43 5.80 33.27
C HIS A 176 -22.02 5.55 32.72
N THR A 177 -21.56 6.51 31.89
CA THR A 177 -20.19 7.06 31.94
C THR A 177 -20.17 8.53 31.50
N ASP A 178 -19.90 9.41 32.47
CA ASP A 178 -18.99 10.55 32.50
C ASP A 178 -18.88 11.57 31.35
N ASP A 179 -19.02 12.83 31.78
CA ASP A 179 -18.71 14.09 31.12
C ASP A 179 -17.31 14.15 30.48
N VAL A 180 -17.26 14.54 29.20
CA VAL A 180 -16.04 15.08 28.56
C VAL A 180 -16.34 16.49 28.07
N LYS A 181 -15.73 17.48 28.75
CA LYS A 181 -15.76 18.89 28.35
C LYS A 181 -14.84 19.11 27.15
N SER A 182 -15.40 19.76 26.14
CA SER A 182 -14.76 20.32 24.95
C SER A 182 -13.79 21.46 25.28
N VAL A 183 -12.62 21.48 24.62
CA VAL A 183 -11.78 22.69 24.49
C VAL A 183 -11.44 22.88 23.00
N PRO A 184 -11.67 24.08 22.42
CA PRO A 184 -11.39 24.35 21.02
C PRO A 184 -9.93 24.78 20.80
N PHE A 185 -9.32 24.34 19.71
CA PHE A 185 -7.99 24.75 19.26
C PHE A 185 -8.12 25.55 17.95
N THR A 186 -7.69 26.80 17.96
CA THR A 186 -7.68 27.72 16.81
C THR A 186 -6.38 27.55 16.00
N PRO A 187 -6.42 27.59 14.65
CA PRO A 187 -5.22 27.64 13.83
C PRO A 187 -4.84 29.09 13.49
N ASP A 188 -3.54 29.37 13.46
CA ASP A 188 -2.97 30.64 13.01
C ASP A 188 -2.26 30.46 11.66
N GLU A 189 -2.44 31.43 10.76
CA GLU A 189 -1.94 31.47 9.38
C GLU A 189 -0.59 32.20 9.24
N LYS A 190 0.03 32.03 8.04
CA LYS A 190 1.15 32.76 7.38
C LYS A 190 2.56 32.19 7.58
N GLU A 191 3.45 32.15 6.60
CA GLU A 191 3.53 32.86 5.30
C GLU A 191 4.44 32.13 4.27
N LEU A 192 4.33 32.57 3.02
CA LEU A 192 5.00 32.12 1.79
C LEU A 192 6.53 32.32 1.75
N GLY A 193 7.21 31.46 0.99
CA GLY A 193 8.54 31.70 0.43
C GLY A 193 8.79 30.85 -0.83
N GLU A 194 9.17 31.51 -1.92
CA GLU A 194 9.26 30.99 -3.30
C GLU A 194 10.56 30.24 -3.66
N ALA A 195 10.41 29.31 -4.61
CA ALA A 195 11.33 28.86 -5.67
C ALA A 195 12.56 27.99 -5.35
N ARG A 196 12.51 26.72 -5.83
CA ARG A 196 13.30 26.27 -7.01
C ARG A 196 12.89 24.87 -7.49
N SER A 197 12.78 24.75 -8.81
CA SER A 197 12.40 23.57 -9.60
C SER A 197 13.55 22.58 -9.70
N GLN A 198 13.30 21.30 -9.37
CA GLN A 198 13.77 20.08 -10.06
C GLN A 198 13.35 18.81 -9.28
N ASP A 199 12.98 17.76 -10.03
CA ASP A 199 12.63 16.38 -9.63
C ASP A 199 11.25 16.10 -9.01
N LEU A 200 10.22 16.14 -9.87
CA LEU A 200 8.87 15.66 -9.59
C LEU A 200 8.72 14.20 -10.06
N ILE A 201 8.80 13.25 -9.12
CA ILE A 201 7.82 12.18 -8.80
C ILE A 201 8.44 11.43 -7.60
N GLY A 202 8.42 12.08 -6.43
CA GLY A 202 8.67 11.45 -5.14
C GLY A 202 7.36 11.51 -4.36
N TRP A 203 6.80 10.35 -3.99
CA TRP A 203 5.59 10.33 -3.17
C TRP A 203 5.96 10.71 -1.73
N PRO A 204 5.32 11.71 -1.11
CA PRO A 204 5.54 12.01 0.30
C PRO A 204 4.94 10.91 1.18
N LEU A 205 5.79 10.27 1.98
CA LEU A 205 5.36 9.50 3.15
C LEU A 205 4.56 10.44 4.07
N ARG A 206 3.28 10.11 4.34
CA ARG A 206 2.54 10.68 5.47
C ARG A 206 3.36 10.38 6.74
N LYS A 207 3.83 11.45 7.40
CA LYS A 207 4.36 11.40 8.77
C LYS A 207 3.20 11.34 9.76
#